data_AF-A0A955GGD4-F1
#
_entry.id   AF-A0A955GGD4-F1
#
_cell.length_a   1.000
_cell.length_b   1.000
_cell.length_c   1.000
_cell.angle_alpha   90.00
_cell.angle_beta   90.00
_cell.angle_gamma   90.00
#
_symmetry.space_group_name_H-M   'P 1'
#
loop_
_entity.id
_entity.type
_entity.pdbx_description
1 polymer ?
#
loop_
_entity_poly.entity_id
_entity_poly.type
_entity_poly.pdbx_seq_one_letter_code
_entity_poly.pdbx_strand_id
1 'polypeptide(L)' 'MKCPQCDKEMKKVGWQITNNQKTDKDFKEYDKVTYQCKADDIWITTEIPVENQIS' A
#
# COMPACT_ATOMS: atom_id res chain seq x y z
N MET A 1 -1.09 -7.68 -7.20
CA MET A 1 -1.10 -6.34 -7.84
C MET A 1 -0.22 -6.47 -9.06
N LYS A 2 -0.70 -6.02 -10.22
CA LYS A 2 0.06 -6.12 -11.46
C LYS A 2 1.03 -4.94 -11.63
N CYS A 3 2.21 -5.22 -12.17
CA CYS A 3 3.18 -4.20 -12.55
C CYS A 3 2.63 -3.41 -13.75
N PRO A 4 2.60 -2.07 -13.71
CA PRO A 4 2.04 -1.25 -14.79
C PRO A 4 2.87 -1.29 -16.09
N GLN A 5 4.10 -1.81 -16.04
CA GLN A 5 5.00 -1.88 -17.19
C GLN A 5 4.95 -3.22 -17.92
N CYS A 6 4.88 -4.33 -17.18
CA CYS A 6 4.98 -5.67 -17.75
C CYS A 6 3.78 -6.59 -17.44
N ASP A 7 2.78 -6.08 -16.72
CA ASP A 7 1.56 -6.79 -16.28
C ASP A 7 1.78 -8.05 -15.41
N LYS A 8 3.01 -8.34 -14.99
CA LYS A 8 3.31 -9.45 -14.08
C LYS A 8 2.90 -9.12 -12.64
N GLU A 9 2.63 -10.17 -11.87
CA GLU A 9 2.34 -10.01 -10.43
C GLU A 9 3.55 -9.47 -9.67
N MET A 10 3.29 -8.45 -8.85
CA MET A 10 4.27 -7.85 -7.94
C MET A 10 4.24 -8.54 -6.58
N LYS A 11 5.42 -8.64 -5.95
CA LYS A 11 5.55 -9.24 -4.62
C LYS A 11 5.39 -8.17 -3.54
N LYS A 12 4.56 -8.41 -2.51
CA LYS A 12 4.54 -7.61 -1.28
C LYS A 12 5.89 -7.78 -0.55
N VAL A 13 6.59 -6.68 -0.32
CA VAL A 13 7.92 -6.65 0.31
C VAL A 13 7.96 -5.82 1.59
N GLY A 14 6.93 -5.01 1.85
CA GLY A 14 6.81 -4.22 3.06
C GLY A 14 5.36 -4.03 3.47
N TRP A 15 5.15 -3.88 4.78
CA TRP A 15 3.87 -3.53 5.38
C TRP A 15 4.09 -2.74 6.66
N GLN A 16 3.29 -1.70 6.84
CA GLN A 16 3.25 -0.90 8.06
C GLN A 16 1.88 -0.24 8.20
N ILE A 17 1.47 0.06 9.42
CA ILE A 17 0.35 0.98 9.67
C ILE A 17 0.91 2.40 9.73
N THR A 18 0.32 3.30 8.94
CA THR A 18 0.56 4.75 9.01
C THR A 18 -0.71 5.47 9.45
N ASN A 19 -0.59 6.74 9.83
CA ASN A 19 -1.73 7.58 10.13
C ASN A 19 -1.52 8.99 9.56
N ASN A 20 -2.60 9.77 9.51
CA ASN A 20 -2.57 11.15 9.02
C ASN A 20 -2.07 12.18 10.06
N GLN A 21 -1.47 11.72 11.17
CA GLN A 21 -0.91 12.55 12.26
C GLN A 21 -1.91 13.51 12.93
N LYS A 22 -3.22 13.27 12.78
CA LYS A 22 -4.25 13.99 13.52
C LYS A 22 -4.48 13.34 14.89
N THR A 23 -5.08 14.08 15.82
CA THR A 23 -5.42 13.57 17.17
C THR A 23 -6.89 13.74 17.50
N ASP A 24 -7.70 14.17 16.53
CA ASP A 24 -9.12 14.47 16.68
C ASP A 24 -9.98 13.45 15.94
N LYS A 25 -11.26 13.78 15.74
CA LYS A 25 -12.23 12.93 15.04
C LYS A 25 -11.88 12.62 13.58
N ASP A 26 -10.93 13.34 12.98
CA ASP A 26 -10.47 13.09 11.62
C ASP A 26 -9.24 12.16 11.60
N PHE A 27 -8.81 11.63 12.75
CA PHE A 27 -7.76 10.62 12.82
C PHE A 27 -8.11 9.42 11.93
N LYS A 28 -7.16 9.02 11.09
CA LYS A 28 -7.30 7.87 10.20
C LYS A 28 -6.02 7.07 10.16
N GLU A 29 -6.18 5.75 10.22
CA GLU A 29 -5.11 4.78 10.01
C GLU A 29 -5.18 4.21 8.60
N TYR A 30 -4.01 3.87 8.06
CA TYR A 30 -3.84 3.39 6.71
C TYR A 30 -2.95 2.15 6.72
N ASP A 31 -3.35 1.14 5.95
CA ASP A 31 -2.47 0.06 5.55
C ASP A 31 -1.53 0.56 4.45
N LYS A 32 -0.26 0.73 4.81
CA LYS A 32 0.80 1.05 3.88
C LYS A 32 1.49 -0.22 3.42
N VAL A 33 1.28 -0.59 2.16
CA VAL A 33 1.85 -1.80 1.55
C VAL A 33 2.81 -1.41 0.44
N THR A 34 4.02 -1.98 0.46
CA THR A 34 4.99 -1.81 -0.62
C THR A 34 5.12 -3.10 -1.41
N TYR A 35 4.99 -2.99 -2.73
CA TYR A 35 5.13 -4.06 -3.71
C TYR A 35 6.33 -3.81 -4.61
N GLN A 36 7.03 -4.88 -4.99
CA GLN A 36 8.16 -4.83 -5.92
C GLN A 36 7.89 -5.72 -7.13
N CYS A 37 8.08 -5.18 -8.33
CA CYS A 37 8.30 -5.93 -9.56
C CYS A 37 9.81 -6.14 -9.72
N LYS A 38 10.30 -7.36 -9.53
CA LYS A 38 11.74 -7.66 -9.69
C LYS A 38 12.22 -7.60 -11.14
N ALA A 39 11.33 -7.82 -12.11
CA ALA A 39 11.70 -7.89 -13.52
C ALA A 39 12.08 -6.50 -14.07
N ASP A 40 11.32 -5.47 -13.68
CA ASP A 40 11.50 -4.10 -14.18
C ASP A 40 12.08 -3.16 -13.12
N ASP A 41 12.43 -3.68 -11.94
CA ASP A 41 12.87 -2.94 -10.76
C ASP A 41 11.93 -1.78 -10.36
N ILE A 42 10.62 -2.02 -10.46
CA ILE A 42 9.58 -1.05 -10.11
C ILE A 42 9.05 -1.31 -8.71
N TRP A 43 8.85 -0.24 -7.95
CA TRP A 43 8.28 -0.27 -6.61
C TRP A 43 6.98 0.54 -6.59
N ILE A 44 5.92 -0.03 -6.01
CA ILE A 44 4.64 0.65 -5.81
C ILE A 44 4.31 0.59 -4.34
N THR A 45 3.92 1.73 -3.77
CA THR A 45 3.41 1.81 -2.40
C THR A 45 1.97 2.30 -2.42
N THR A 46 1.08 1.58 -1.74
CA THR A 46 -0.32 1.96 -1.55
C THR A 46 -0.55 2.30 -0.08
N GLU A 47 -1.33 3.34 0.20
CA GLU A 47 -1.84 3.65 1.54
C GLU A 47 -3.37 3.67 1.48
N ILE A 48 -4.01 2.65 2.04
CA ILE A 48 -5.46 2.46 1.97
C ILE A 48 -6.03 2.59 3.40
N PRO A 49 -7.07 3.41 3.64
CA PRO A 49 -7.69 3.50 4.97
C PRO A 49 -8.10 2.13 5.49
N VAL A 50 -7.76 1.81 6.73
CA VAL A 50 -8.07 0.50 7.36
C VAL A 50 -9.59 0.26 7.40
N GLU A 51 -10.37 1.32 7.61
CA GLU A 51 -11.85 1.27 7.63
C GLU A 51 -12.47 0.79 6.31
N ASN A 52 -11.76 0.94 5.19
CA ASN A 52 -12.25 0.57 3.85
C ASN A 52 -11.94 -0.89 3.46
N GLN A 53 -11.47 -1.74 4.39
CA GLN A 53 -11.13 -3.13 4.12
C GLN A 53 -12.19 -4.17 4.54
N ILE A 54 -13.40 -3.73 4.91
CA ILE A 54 -14.50 -4.68 5.14
C ILE A 54 -15.02 -5.16 3.77
N SER A 55 -14.77 -6.46 3.55
CA SER A 55 -15.15 -7.32 2.43
C SER A 55 -16.63 -7.31 2.08
#